data_AF-A0A0C9TI74-F1
#
_entry.id   AF-A0A0C9TI74-F1
#
_cell.length_a   1.000
_cell.length_b   1.000
_cell.length_c   1.000
_cell.angle_alpha   90.00
_cell.angle_beta   90.00
_cell.angle_gamma   90.00
#
_symmetry.space_group_name_H-M   'P 1'
#
loop_
_entity.id
_entity.type
_entity.pdbx_description
1 polymer ?
#
loop_
_entity_poly.entity_id
_entity_poly.type
_entity_poly.pdbx_seq_one_letter_code
_entity_poly.pdbx_strand_id
1 'polypeptide(L)'
;IRCVLDTGSKVIAMPKALWETLGLVAHPEYLMHMQSVNESSDSTIGVIENLGLDLGVGELYLQVQVIPKVPFHILLGHPFYCLMSATTEDFPDGKQLLTLRDHNTGKHYKIPT
;
A
#
# COMPACT_ATOMS: atom_id res chain seq x y z
N ILE A 1 1.88 -2.45 12.32
CA ILE A 1 2.28 -1.64 11.13
C ILE A 1 1.14 -0.66 10.85
N ARG A 2 1.42 0.59 10.41
CA ARG A 2 0.37 1.59 10.09
C ARG A 2 0.36 1.87 8.59
N CYS A 3 -0.79 1.82 7.95
CA CYS A 3 -0.91 2.12 6.53
C CYS A 3 -1.38 3.57 6.32
N VAL A 4 -0.89 4.19 5.25
CA VAL A 4 -1.35 5.49 4.74
C VAL A 4 -2.14 5.23 3.47
N LEU A 5 -3.35 5.76 3.41
CA LEU A 5 -4.22 5.71 2.24
C LEU A 5 -3.94 6.90 1.33
N ASP A 6 -3.56 6.67 0.08
CA ASP A 6 -3.24 7.74 -0.87
C ASP A 6 -3.69 7.38 -2.29
N THR A 7 -4.84 7.90 -2.71
CA THR A 7 -5.37 7.69 -4.06
C THR A 7 -4.53 8.37 -5.15
N GLY A 8 -3.71 9.36 -4.80
CA GLY A 8 -2.80 10.07 -5.71
C GLY A 8 -1.57 9.26 -6.08
N SER A 9 -1.12 8.37 -5.19
CA SER A 9 0.02 7.50 -5.45
C SER A 9 -0.30 6.41 -6.48
N LYS A 10 0.60 6.19 -7.44
CA LYS A 10 0.48 5.11 -8.43
C LYS A 10 1.12 3.79 -7.99
N VAL A 11 1.65 3.72 -6.78
CA VAL A 11 2.33 2.54 -6.24
C VAL A 11 1.84 2.20 -4.84
N ILE A 12 1.91 0.91 -4.49
CA ILE A 12 1.90 0.48 -3.10
C ILE A 12 3.35 0.40 -2.66
N ALA A 13 3.71 1.01 -1.53
CA ALA A 13 5.11 1.13 -1.14
C ALA A 13 5.39 0.85 0.34
N MET A 14 6.59 0.36 0.62
CA MET A 14 7.13 0.06 1.94
C MET A 14 8.54 0.67 2.06
N PRO A 15 8.91 1.33 3.17
CA PRO A 15 10.27 1.82 3.38
C PRO A 15 11.24 0.65 3.54
N LYS A 16 12.46 0.85 3.05
CA LYS A 16 13.59 -0.07 3.21
C LYS A 16 13.77 -0.53 4.66
N ALA A 17 13.67 0.38 5.63
CA ALA A 17 13.83 0.06 7.03
C ALA A 17 12.80 -0.97 7.54
N LEU A 18 11.55 -0.88 7.09
CA LEU A 18 10.53 -1.87 7.46
C LEU A 18 10.77 -3.20 6.73
N TRP A 19 11.11 -3.14 5.44
CA TRP A 19 11.46 -4.32 4.66
C TRP A 19 12.63 -5.10 5.28
N GLU A 20 13.71 -4.41 5.69
CA GLU A 20 14.86 -4.99 6.40
C GLU A 20 14.45 -5.62 7.74
N THR A 21 13.56 -4.94 8.49
CA THR A 21 13.06 -5.43 9.78
C THR A 21 12.23 -6.71 9.62
N LEU A 22 11.44 -6.80 8.54
CA LEU A 22 10.59 -7.96 8.27
C LEU A 22 11.35 -9.11 7.57
N GLY A 23 12.55 -8.86 7.05
CA GLY A 23 13.37 -9.90 6.40
C GLY A 23 12.73 -10.48 5.13
N LEU A 24 11.95 -9.68 4.40
CA LEU A 24 11.21 -10.13 3.21
C LEU A 24 12.12 -10.18 1.98
N VAL A 25 11.76 -11.00 0.99
CA VAL A 25 12.46 -11.03 -0.30
C VAL A 25 11.86 -9.99 -1.24
N ALA A 26 12.71 -9.20 -1.88
CA ALA A 26 12.32 -8.26 -2.94
C ALA A 26 13.06 -8.61 -4.24
N HIS A 27 12.35 -8.52 -5.36
CA HIS A 27 12.87 -8.77 -6.69
C HIS A 27 13.32 -7.45 -7.34
N PRO A 28 14.63 -7.26 -7.63
CA PRO A 28 15.15 -6.03 -8.20
C PRO A 28 14.81 -5.87 -9.69
N GLU A 29 14.47 -6.96 -10.38
CA GLU A 29 14.12 -7.00 -11.81
C GLU A 29 12.94 -6.07 -12.16
N TYR A 30 12.06 -5.81 -11.19
CA TYR A 30 10.84 -5.00 -11.34
C TYR A 30 10.91 -3.68 -10.56
N LEU A 31 12.12 -3.13 -10.42
CA LEU A 31 12.29 -1.79 -9.85
C LEU A 31 11.57 -0.74 -10.70
N MET A 32 11.11 0.31 -10.02
CA MET A 32 10.46 1.45 -10.66
C MET A 32 11.33 2.68 -10.48
N HIS A 33 11.48 3.47 -11.54
CA HIS A 33 12.00 4.81 -11.42
C HIS A 33 10.89 5.72 -10.89
N MET A 34 11.09 6.29 -9.71
CA MET A 34 10.16 7.22 -9.10
C MET A 34 10.59 8.63 -9.41
N GLN A 35 9.62 9.43 -9.86
CA GLN A 35 9.75 10.87 -9.89
C GLN A 35 8.98 11.42 -8.70
N SER A 36 9.71 11.86 -7.68
CA SER A 36 9.10 12.51 -6.52
C SER A 36 8.72 13.94 -6.86
N VAL A 37 7.81 14.53 -6.07
CA VAL A 37 7.46 15.96 -6.12
C VAL A 37 8.71 16.83 -5.87
N ASN A 38 9.74 16.27 -5.21
CA ASN A 38 10.98 16.97 -4.88
C ASN A 38 12.05 16.90 -5.99
N GLU A 39 11.69 16.50 -7.22
CA GLU A 39 12.59 16.42 -8.39
C GLU A 39 13.79 15.46 -8.24
N SER A 40 13.90 14.71 -7.14
CA SER A 40 14.82 13.58 -7.07
C SER A 40 14.27 12.40 -7.88
N SER A 41 15.08 11.91 -8.82
CA SER A 41 14.86 10.63 -9.47
C SER A 41 15.46 9.54 -8.59
N ASP A 42 14.62 8.96 -7.74
CA ASP A 42 15.01 7.81 -6.92
C ASP A 42 14.42 6.54 -7.53
N SER A 43 15.19 5.46 -7.52
CA SER A 43 14.67 4.15 -7.93
C SER A 43 14.23 3.36 -6.71
N THR A 44 13.21 2.53 -6.88
CA THR A 44 12.87 1.53 -5.86
C THR A 44 13.98 0.48 -5.77
N ILE A 45 14.06 -0.22 -4.64
CA ILE A 45 15.02 -1.31 -4.43
C ILE A 45 14.57 -2.58 -5.16
N GLY A 46 13.25 -2.75 -5.29
CA GLY A 46 12.61 -3.89 -5.93
C GLY A 46 11.16 -4.04 -5.49
N VAL A 47 10.50 -5.07 -5.98
CA VAL A 47 9.11 -5.40 -5.63
C VAL A 47 9.06 -6.62 -4.72
N ILE A 48 8.22 -6.57 -3.70
CA ILE A 48 7.78 -7.74 -2.93
C ILE A 48 6.50 -8.22 -3.60
N GLU A 49 6.53 -9.44 -4.13
CA GLU A 49 5.39 -10.03 -4.81
C GLU A 49 4.46 -10.71 -3.81
N ASN A 50 3.15 -10.52 -3.99
CA ASN A 50 2.11 -11.19 -3.21
C ASN A 50 2.31 -11.08 -1.69
N LEU A 51 2.67 -9.88 -1.20
CA LEU A 51 2.74 -9.65 0.23
C LEU A 51 1.35 -9.75 0.84
N GLY A 52 1.15 -10.72 1.74
CA GLY A 52 -0.05 -10.84 2.55
C GLY A 52 -0.18 -9.69 3.53
N LEU A 53 -1.26 -8.91 3.41
CA LEU A 53 -1.65 -7.85 4.32
C LEU A 53 -3.02 -8.17 4.91
N ASP A 54 -3.07 -8.44 6.21
CA ASP A 54 -4.33 -8.58 6.93
C ASP A 54 -4.71 -7.25 7.59
N LEU A 55 -5.88 -6.73 7.20
CA LEU A 55 -6.48 -5.51 7.77
C LEU A 55 -7.50 -5.84 8.87
N GLY A 56 -7.43 -7.04 9.45
CA GLY A 56 -8.37 -7.57 10.45
C GLY A 56 -9.60 -8.24 9.83
N VAL A 57 -9.57 -8.50 8.53
CA VAL A 57 -10.72 -8.99 7.75
C VAL A 57 -10.35 -10.15 6.81
N GLY A 58 -9.07 -10.54 6.79
CA GLY A 58 -8.51 -11.55 5.90
C GLY A 58 -7.29 -11.03 5.15
N GLU A 59 -6.47 -11.96 4.67
CA GLU A 59 -5.26 -11.64 3.92
C GLU A 59 -5.58 -11.11 2.52
N LEU A 60 -4.95 -9.98 2.18
CA LEU A 60 -4.93 -9.38 0.85
C LEU A 60 -3.52 -9.53 0.29
N TYR A 61 -3.38 -9.94 -0.96
CA TYR A 61 -2.06 -10.06 -1.59
C TYR A 61 -1.75 -8.83 -2.44
N LEU A 62 -0.67 -8.12 -2.08
CA LEU A 62 -0.28 -6.85 -2.70
C LEU A 62 1.11 -6.95 -3.34
N GLN A 63 1.27 -6.22 -4.44
CA GLN A 63 2.58 -5.97 -5.06
C GLN A 63 3.16 -4.70 -4.45
N VAL A 64 4.24 -4.82 -3.67
CA VAL A 64 4.72 -3.71 -2.83
C VAL A 64 6.13 -3.30 -3.23
N GLN A 65 6.29 -2.04 -3.62
CA GLN A 65 7.58 -1.46 -3.97
C GLN A 65 8.37 -1.08 -2.72
N VAL A 66 9.62 -1.52 -2.62
CA VAL A 66 10.51 -1.15 -1.52
C VAL A 66 11.22 0.15 -1.86
N ILE A 67 11.03 1.19 -1.04
CA ILE A 67 11.55 2.53 -1.29
C ILE A 67 12.56 2.97 -0.22
N PRO A 68 13.66 3.65 -0.58
CA PRO A 68 14.78 3.87 0.33
C PRO A 68 14.44 4.65 1.61
N LYS A 69 13.75 5.79 1.49
CA LYS A 69 13.52 6.69 2.64
C LYS A 69 12.19 7.43 2.53
N VAL A 70 11.25 7.07 3.41
CA VAL A 70 9.95 7.73 3.53
C VAL A 70 9.45 7.77 4.98
N PRO A 71 8.61 8.76 5.35
CA PRO A 71 8.10 8.93 6.71
C PRO A 71 6.82 8.12 7.00
N PHE A 72 6.60 6.99 6.33
CA PHE A 72 5.43 6.13 6.54
C PHE A 72 5.82 4.64 6.49
N HIS A 73 5.01 3.75 7.10
CA HIS A 73 5.30 2.32 7.07
C HIS A 73 4.81 1.61 5.81
N ILE A 74 3.55 1.79 5.41
CA ILE A 74 3.04 1.26 4.13
C ILE A 74 2.16 2.32 3.50
N LEU A 75 2.39 2.63 2.23
CA LEU A 75 1.53 3.47 1.42
C LEU A 75 0.63 2.58 0.57
N LEU A 76 -0.68 2.69 0.75
CA LEU A 76 -1.68 2.01 -0.07
C LEU A 76 -2.15 2.98 -1.15
N GLY A 77 -1.47 2.90 -2.30
CA GLY A 77 -1.76 3.72 -3.46
C GLY A 77 -3.00 3.30 -4.24
N HIS A 78 -3.22 3.98 -5.36
CA HIS A 78 -4.26 3.65 -6.35
C HIS A 78 -4.36 2.16 -6.72
N PRO A 79 -3.28 1.36 -6.85
CA PRO A 79 -3.42 -0.08 -7.12
C PRO A 79 -4.22 -0.83 -6.05
N PHE A 80 -4.09 -0.46 -4.77
CA PHE A 80 -4.89 -1.03 -3.68
C PHE A 80 -6.38 -0.68 -3.86
N TYR A 81 -6.67 0.58 -4.18
CA TYR A 81 -8.04 1.04 -4.43
C TYR A 81 -8.69 0.31 -5.60
N CYS A 82 -7.96 0.08 -6.69
CA CYS A 82 -8.46 -0.69 -7.82
C CYS A 82 -8.71 -2.16 -7.44
N LEU A 83 -7.73 -2.80 -6.80
CA LEU A 83 -7.79 -4.22 -6.43
C LEU A 83 -8.99 -4.51 -5.53
N MET A 84 -9.21 -3.64 -4.54
CA MET A 84 -10.24 -3.83 -3.52
C MET A 84 -11.50 -3.00 -3.77
N SER A 85 -11.61 -2.32 -4.92
CA SER A 85 -12.65 -1.32 -5.17
C SER A 85 -12.93 -0.45 -3.94
N ALA A 86 -11.84 0.03 -3.33
CA ALA A 86 -11.87 0.67 -2.04
C ALA A 86 -12.51 2.06 -2.14
N THR A 87 -13.29 2.43 -1.12
CA THR A 87 -13.86 3.78 -0.99
C THR A 87 -13.69 4.27 0.43
N THR A 88 -13.42 5.56 0.59
CA THR A 88 -13.35 6.23 1.89
C THR A 88 -14.54 7.18 2.04
N GLU A 89 -15.20 7.12 3.19
CA GLU A 89 -16.28 8.03 3.57
C GLU A 89 -15.82 8.84 4.78
N ASP A 90 -15.76 10.17 4.63
CA ASP A 90 -15.39 11.10 5.70
C ASP A 90 -16.65 11.67 6.36
N PHE A 91 -16.68 11.66 7.69
CA PHE A 91 -17.81 12.14 8.48
C PHE A 91 -17.48 13.49 9.16
N PRO A 92 -18.48 14.36 9.40
CA PRO A 92 -18.26 15.66 10.05
C PRO A 92 -17.67 15.60 11.47
N ASP A 93 -17.78 14.46 12.14
CA ASP A 93 -17.18 14.23 13.46
C ASP A 93 -15.69 13.84 13.39
N GLY A 94 -15.09 13.89 12.19
CA GLY A 94 -13.69 13.58 11.93
C GLY A 94 -13.41 12.08 11.80
N LYS A 95 -14.43 11.22 11.89
CA LYS A 95 -14.27 9.79 11.60
C LYS A 95 -14.18 9.57 10.10
N GLN A 96 -13.47 8.51 9.74
CA GLN A 96 -13.44 8.01 8.37
C GLN A 96 -13.75 6.50 8.38
N LEU A 97 -14.44 6.06 7.34
CA LEU A 97 -14.77 4.66 7.11
C LEU A 97 -14.19 4.20 5.78
N LEU A 98 -13.37 3.17 5.82
CA LEU A 98 -12.86 2.48 4.64
C LEU A 98 -13.77 1.29 4.31
N THR A 99 -14.37 1.30 3.12
CA THR A 99 -15.10 0.16 2.57
C THR A 99 -14.26 -0.54 1.51
N LEU A 100 -14.14 -1.85 1.61
CA LEU A 100 -13.41 -2.70 0.67
C LEU A 100 -14.35 -3.77 0.09
N ARG A 101 -14.21 -4.03 -1.21
CA ARG A 101 -14.91 -5.07 -1.96
C ARG A 101 -13.92 -5.88 -2.78
N ASP A 102 -13.68 -7.11 -2.34
CA ASP A 102 -12.87 -8.06 -3.07
C ASP A 102 -13.71 -8.72 -4.18
N HIS A 103 -13.34 -8.46 -5.43
CA HIS A 103 -14.02 -9.05 -6.60
C HIS A 103 -13.68 -10.53 -6.79
N ASN A 104 -12.55 -11.00 -6.27
CA ASN A 104 -12.12 -12.39 -6.41
C ASN A 104 -12.92 -13.30 -5.47
N THR A 105 -13.16 -12.85 -4.24
CA THR A 105 -13.88 -13.65 -3.22
C THR A 105 -15.34 -13.24 -3.04
N GLY A 106 -15.76 -12.09 -3.58
CA GLY A 106 -17.09 -11.53 -3.37
C GLY A 106 -17.32 -11.01 -1.94
N LYS A 107 -16.26 -10.88 -1.13
CA LYS A 107 -16.35 -10.42 0.26
C LYS A 107 -16.34 -8.89 0.33
N HIS A 108 -17.04 -8.37 1.34
CA HIS A 108 -17.19 -6.96 1.61
C HIS A 108 -16.78 -6.65 3.05
N TYR A 109 -15.98 -5.60 3.22
CA TYR A 109 -15.42 -5.23 4.51
C TYR A 109 -15.64 -3.74 4.78
N LYS A 110 -15.82 -3.40 6.05
CA LYS A 110 -15.93 -2.03 6.54
C LYS A 110 -14.98 -1.86 7.72
N ILE A 111 -14.03 -0.94 7.60
CA ILE A 111 -12.93 -0.76 8.53
C ILE A 111 -12.94 0.70 9.01
N PRO A 112 -13.12 0.97 10.32
CA PRO A 112 -12.91 2.31 10.86
C PRO A 112 -11.41 2.66 10.80
N THR A 113 -11.08 3.86 10.30
CA THR A 113 -9.70 4.33 10.09
C THR A 113 -9.24 5.32 11.14
#